data_AF-A0A8H7J5K1-F1
#
_entry.id   AF-A0A8H7J5K1-F1
#
_cell.length_a   1.000
_cell.length_b   1.000
_cell.length_c   1.000
_cell.angle_alpha   90.00
_cell.angle_beta   90.00
_cell.angle_gamma   90.00
#
_symmetry.space_group_name_H-M   'P 1'
#
loop_
_entity.id
_entity.type
_entity.pdbx_description
1 polymer ?
#
loop_
_entity_poly.entity_id
_entity_poly.type
_entity_poly.pdbx_seq_one_letter_code
_entity_poly.pdbx_strand_id
1 'polypeptide(L)'
;MTPQSSHQSSRSSQSWISSSATSTLTPRMNDLPAQLSPAQIEAQQILKHLLSKLKDPESKYYGRYGKWVERHSRLDDFCFRCIRPQVWSYLNGRWSLDASLKTIAGDLRADARAIYLNGILGLDKRVRIYVGQASSLRPRIAQHLNFRYRRDNPSLHYHALQSSIYNAIGVLAVLPGPGMGNHTLPGMDDPGLLLNVLETWMCLVFRSLPVSTLEEWIPEGISSGQKEGKEGEFGGLNIRSPLDQGDGKAEWVDMSTSEDPLAREYLCAGSKKNEHPKEQTEVETEKRKREYAEKARKLNQGQKGVSLSANTLVVFGMGVVLGVALVKGFSAPMSKR
;
A
#
# COMPACT_ATOMS: atom_id res chain seq x y z
N MET A 1 -32.18 -59.63 63.22
CA MET A 1 -32.36 -58.22 63.63
C MET A 1 -31.63 -57.34 62.62
N THR A 2 -32.37 -56.74 61.69
CA THR A 2 -31.94 -55.60 60.87
C THR A 2 -32.07 -54.30 61.72
N PRO A 3 -31.51 -53.11 61.34
CA PRO A 3 -31.13 -52.69 59.98
C PRO A 3 -29.86 -51.80 59.80
N GLN A 4 -29.50 -51.57 58.52
CA GLN A 4 -29.02 -50.33 57.84
C GLN A 4 -27.69 -49.66 58.27
N SER A 5 -26.86 -49.05 57.42
CA SER A 5 -26.82 -48.70 55.98
C SER A 5 -25.34 -48.39 55.65
N SER A 6 -24.80 -48.53 54.44
CA SER A 6 -24.97 -47.56 53.35
C SER A 6 -24.20 -48.06 52.11
N HIS A 7 -24.82 -47.91 50.95
CA HIS A 7 -24.26 -48.19 49.64
C HIS A 7 -23.41 -47.01 49.15
N GLN A 8 -22.23 -47.29 48.58
CA GLN A 8 -21.74 -46.61 47.39
C GLN A 8 -20.75 -47.52 46.66
N SER A 9 -21.10 -47.88 45.42
CA SER A 9 -20.36 -48.79 44.54
C SER A 9 -19.26 -48.06 43.77
N SER A 10 -18.02 -48.55 43.82
CA SER A 10 -16.95 -48.17 42.89
C SER A 10 -16.95 -49.09 41.67
N ARG A 11 -17.29 -48.52 40.50
CA ARG A 11 -17.23 -49.20 39.20
C ARG A 11 -15.79 -49.22 38.65
N SER A 12 -15.31 -50.45 38.47
CA SER A 12 -14.50 -50.96 37.35
C SER A 12 -13.68 -49.97 36.51
N SER A 13 -12.38 -50.15 36.62
CA SER A 13 -11.30 -49.72 35.74
C SER A 13 -11.61 -50.02 34.25
N GLN A 14 -11.66 -48.98 33.43
CA GLN A 14 -11.48 -49.10 31.99
C GLN A 14 -10.29 -48.22 31.58
N SER A 15 -9.30 -48.89 31.02
CA SER A 15 -8.13 -48.33 30.34
C SER A 15 -8.58 -47.60 29.09
N TRP A 16 -8.46 -46.27 29.09
CA TRP A 16 -8.61 -45.46 27.88
C TRP A 16 -7.24 -45.01 27.40
N ILE A 17 -6.99 -45.39 26.15
CA ILE A 17 -5.85 -45.11 25.29
C ILE A 17 -5.44 -43.64 25.39
N SER A 18 -4.17 -43.40 25.69
CA SER A 18 -3.52 -42.09 25.58
C SER A 18 -3.44 -41.69 24.11
N SER A 19 -4.52 -41.12 23.60
CA SER A 19 -4.51 -40.36 22.36
C SER A 19 -3.75 -39.07 22.62
N SER A 20 -2.47 -39.09 22.23
CA SER A 20 -1.63 -37.91 22.09
C SER A 20 -2.40 -36.84 21.32
N ALA A 21 -2.90 -35.84 22.06
CA ALA A 21 -3.45 -34.63 21.49
C ALA A 21 -2.30 -33.95 20.74
N THR A 22 -2.27 -34.12 19.43
CA THR A 22 -1.55 -33.29 18.50
C THR A 22 -2.04 -31.87 18.72
N SER A 23 -1.29 -31.14 19.54
CA SER A 23 -1.36 -29.69 19.65
C SER A 23 -1.25 -29.14 18.24
N THR A 24 -2.40 -28.79 17.64
CA THR A 24 -2.49 -27.97 16.45
C THR A 24 -1.92 -26.61 16.81
N LEU A 25 -0.59 -26.50 16.67
CA LEU A 25 0.13 -25.24 16.72
C LEU A 25 -0.41 -24.37 15.59
N THR A 26 -1.27 -23.42 15.94
CA THR A 26 -1.53 -22.26 15.09
C THR A 26 -0.18 -21.63 14.74
N PRO A 27 0.18 -21.46 13.46
CA PRO A 27 1.44 -20.86 13.07
C PRO A 27 1.53 -19.47 13.70
N ARG A 28 2.57 -19.24 14.51
CA ARG A 28 2.85 -17.88 14.99
C ARG A 28 3.29 -17.05 13.78
N MET A 29 3.10 -15.74 13.88
CA MET A 29 3.32 -14.73 12.84
C MET A 29 4.74 -14.69 12.24
N ASN A 30 5.64 -15.64 12.56
CA ASN A 30 7.08 -15.57 12.32
C ASN A 30 7.79 -16.92 12.09
N ASP A 31 7.08 -18.03 11.90
CA ASP A 31 7.77 -19.30 11.62
C ASP A 31 8.15 -19.35 10.14
N LEU A 32 9.43 -19.11 9.84
CA LEU A 32 9.97 -19.30 8.50
C LEU A 32 9.86 -20.78 8.14
N PRO A 33 9.43 -21.12 6.91
CA PRO A 33 9.39 -22.50 6.49
C PRO A 33 10.81 -23.09 6.50
N ALA A 34 10.93 -24.38 6.84
CA ALA A 34 12.22 -25.08 6.89
C ALA A 34 12.96 -25.06 5.54
N GLN A 35 12.24 -24.83 4.43
CA GLN A 35 12.79 -24.62 3.10
C GLN A 35 12.16 -23.37 2.49
N LEU A 36 13.01 -22.48 1.95
CA LEU A 36 12.57 -21.28 1.24
C LEU A 36 12.15 -21.63 -0.18
N SER A 37 11.07 -21.01 -0.66
CA SER A 37 10.67 -21.11 -2.08
C SER A 37 11.67 -20.39 -2.99
N PRO A 38 11.69 -20.67 -4.31
CA PRO A 38 12.55 -19.96 -5.25
C PRO A 38 12.39 -18.43 -5.18
N ALA A 39 11.16 -17.94 -5.08
CA ALA A 39 10.87 -16.52 -4.92
C ALA A 39 11.42 -15.93 -3.61
N GLN A 40 11.38 -16.70 -2.51
CA GLN A 40 11.96 -16.30 -1.24
C GLN A 40 13.49 -16.25 -1.29
N ILE A 41 14.12 -17.20 -1.98
CA ILE A 41 15.57 -17.23 -2.20
C ILE A 41 16.01 -16.01 -3.02
N GLU A 42 15.35 -15.75 -4.16
CA GLU A 42 15.61 -14.56 -4.99
C GLU A 42 15.47 -13.27 -4.17
N ALA A 43 14.36 -13.13 -3.42
CA ALA A 43 14.13 -11.95 -2.59
C ALA A 43 15.19 -11.78 -1.50
N GLN A 44 15.64 -12.88 -0.86
CA GLN A 44 16.70 -12.82 0.15
C GLN A 44 18.05 -12.42 -0.45
N GLN A 45 18.39 -12.92 -1.65
CA GLN A 45 19.61 -12.51 -2.37
C GLN A 45 19.59 -11.02 -2.70
N ILE A 46 18.46 -10.52 -3.20
CA ILE A 46 18.27 -9.08 -3.46
C ILE A 46 18.44 -8.27 -2.17
N LEU A 47 17.84 -8.70 -1.05
CA LEU A 47 17.95 -8.00 0.23
C LEU A 47 19.40 -7.95 0.73
N LYS A 48 20.11 -9.08 0.69
CA LYS A 48 21.51 -9.16 1.10
C LYS A 48 22.39 -8.26 0.24
N HIS A 49 22.18 -8.26 -1.08
CA HIS A 49 22.91 -7.38 -1.99
C HIS A 49 22.63 -5.90 -1.71
N LEU A 50 21.36 -5.51 -1.55
CA LEU A 50 20.95 -4.15 -1.20
C LEU A 50 21.63 -3.68 0.09
N LEU A 51 21.54 -4.46 1.17
CA LEU A 51 22.16 -4.11 2.45
C LEU A 51 23.69 -4.06 2.34
N SER A 52 24.31 -4.93 1.54
CA SER A 52 25.76 -4.88 1.28
C SER A 52 26.15 -3.58 0.58
N LYS A 53 25.42 -3.18 -0.47
CA LYS A 53 25.64 -1.91 -1.17
C LYS A 53 25.42 -0.68 -0.30
N LEU A 54 24.51 -0.75 0.67
CA LEU A 54 24.31 0.35 1.63
C LEU A 54 25.45 0.47 2.64
N LYS A 55 26.13 -0.64 2.95
CA LYS A 55 27.32 -0.69 3.84
C LYS A 55 28.62 -0.32 3.14
N ASP A 56 28.65 -0.31 1.81
CA ASP A 56 29.85 0.04 1.05
C ASP A 56 30.21 1.52 1.29
N PRO A 57 31.40 1.86 1.80
CA PRO A 57 31.83 3.24 2.02
C PRO A 57 31.80 4.12 0.76
N GLU A 58 31.94 3.52 -0.43
CA GLU A 58 31.89 4.24 -1.72
C GLU A 58 30.44 4.51 -2.19
N SER A 59 29.45 3.92 -1.53
CA SER A 59 28.04 4.14 -1.85
C SER A 59 27.62 5.57 -1.53
N LYS A 60 26.93 6.23 -2.47
CA LYS A 60 26.32 7.56 -2.22
C LYS A 60 25.36 7.57 -1.03
N TYR A 61 24.84 6.41 -0.64
CA TYR A 61 23.93 6.24 0.48
C TYR A 61 24.62 5.91 1.82
N TYR A 62 25.94 5.65 1.82
CA TYR A 62 26.67 5.22 3.01
C TYR A 62 26.54 6.21 4.17
N GLY A 63 26.67 7.51 3.89
CA GLY A 63 26.60 8.56 4.93
C GLY A 63 25.29 8.53 5.73
N ARG A 64 24.19 8.09 5.11
CA ARG A 64 22.87 8.03 5.73
C ARG A 64 22.51 6.63 6.24
N TYR A 65 22.80 5.60 5.44
CA TYR A 65 22.36 4.24 5.72
C TYR A 65 23.48 3.34 6.25
N GLY A 66 24.73 3.53 5.83
CA GLY A 66 25.83 2.58 6.08
C GLY A 66 26.00 2.21 7.56
N LYS A 67 26.29 3.21 8.40
CA LYS A 67 26.43 3.00 9.86
C LYS A 67 25.15 2.44 10.51
N TRP A 68 23.98 2.81 9.99
CA TRP A 68 22.70 2.31 10.47
C TRP A 68 22.51 0.82 10.12
N VAL A 69 22.89 0.38 8.92
CA VAL A 69 22.84 -1.04 8.54
C VAL A 69 23.90 -1.83 9.32
N GLU A 70 25.11 -1.31 9.49
CA GLU A 70 26.22 -1.99 10.19
C GLU A 70 25.90 -2.32 11.65
N ARG A 71 25.28 -1.39 12.38
CA ARG A 71 24.94 -1.62 13.79
C ARG A 71 23.84 -2.65 14.00
N HIS A 72 23.06 -2.99 12.96
CA HIS A 72 21.94 -3.92 13.01
C HIS A 72 22.29 -5.25 12.34
N SER A 73 23.00 -6.13 13.04
CA SER A 73 23.52 -7.40 12.49
C SER A 73 22.45 -8.39 12.01
N ARG A 74 21.19 -8.25 12.46
CA ARG A 74 20.05 -9.10 12.09
C ARG A 74 18.99 -8.38 11.25
N LEU A 75 19.37 -7.26 10.62
CA LEU A 75 18.42 -6.44 9.86
C LEU A 75 17.81 -7.19 8.68
N ASP A 76 18.57 -8.06 8.02
CA ASP A 76 18.10 -8.87 6.90
C ASP A 76 16.99 -9.86 7.31
N ASP A 77 17.22 -10.64 8.37
CA ASP A 77 16.24 -11.55 8.96
C ASP A 77 15.00 -10.79 9.42
N PHE A 78 15.18 -9.62 10.03
CA PHE A 78 14.07 -8.78 10.48
C PHE A 78 13.23 -8.26 9.31
N CYS A 79 13.86 -7.64 8.30
CA CYS A 79 13.19 -7.18 7.09
C CYS A 79 12.42 -8.32 6.42
N PHE A 80 13.03 -9.50 6.32
CA PHE A 80 12.40 -10.66 5.70
C PHE A 80 11.14 -11.13 6.46
N ARG A 81 11.17 -11.08 7.80
CA ARG A 81 10.02 -11.39 8.66
C ARG A 81 8.93 -10.32 8.66
N CYS A 82 9.25 -9.08 8.32
CA CYS A 82 8.24 -8.02 8.16
C CYS A 82 7.32 -8.27 6.95
N ILE A 83 7.75 -9.07 5.97
CA ILE A 83 6.94 -9.39 4.80
C ILE A 83 5.82 -10.35 5.18
N ARG A 84 4.60 -10.01 4.76
CA ARG A 84 3.43 -10.83 5.03
C ARG A 84 3.53 -12.18 4.29
N PRO A 85 3.21 -13.31 4.92
CA PRO A 85 3.30 -14.64 4.29
C PRO A 85 2.54 -14.79 2.96
N GLN A 86 1.42 -14.07 2.82
CA GLN A 86 0.61 -14.10 1.59
C GLN A 86 1.38 -13.54 0.39
N VAL A 87 2.34 -12.64 0.61
CA VAL A 87 3.20 -12.08 -0.45
C VAL A 87 4.10 -13.17 -1.02
N TRP A 88 4.65 -14.05 -0.18
CA TRP A 88 5.45 -15.18 -0.66
C TRP A 88 4.62 -16.16 -1.49
N SER A 89 3.37 -16.39 -1.10
CA SER A 89 2.43 -17.19 -1.89
C SER A 89 2.12 -16.55 -3.24
N TYR A 90 1.95 -15.22 -3.27
CA TYR A 90 1.75 -14.45 -4.49
C TYR A 90 2.96 -14.54 -5.44
N LEU A 91 4.17 -14.30 -4.92
CA LEU A 91 5.39 -14.26 -5.72
C LEU A 91 5.76 -15.64 -6.30
N ASN A 92 5.40 -16.72 -5.61
CA ASN A 92 5.61 -18.08 -6.10
C ASN A 92 4.52 -18.54 -7.09
N GLY A 93 3.41 -17.80 -7.17
CA GLY A 93 2.29 -18.10 -8.07
C GLY A 93 2.37 -17.33 -9.39
N ARG A 94 1.38 -17.56 -10.25
CA ARG A 94 1.19 -16.73 -11.45
C ARG A 94 0.61 -15.37 -11.04
N TRP A 95 1.25 -14.30 -11.50
CA TRP A 95 0.82 -12.94 -11.19
C TRP A 95 -0.49 -12.64 -11.92
N SER A 96 -1.44 -12.05 -11.19
CA SER A 96 -2.73 -11.63 -11.72
C SER A 96 -3.32 -10.54 -10.85
N LEU A 97 -3.93 -9.55 -11.49
CA LEU A 97 -4.44 -8.38 -10.77
C LEU A 97 -5.71 -8.70 -9.97
N ASP A 98 -6.57 -9.56 -10.50
CA ASP A 98 -7.88 -9.85 -9.90
C ASP A 98 -7.82 -11.01 -8.89
N ALA A 99 -7.19 -12.13 -9.24
CA ALA A 99 -7.23 -13.33 -8.40
C ALA A 99 -6.13 -13.34 -7.32
N SER A 100 -4.89 -13.04 -7.69
CA SER A 100 -3.75 -13.15 -6.78
C SER A 100 -3.44 -11.86 -6.03
N LEU A 101 -3.66 -10.67 -6.60
CA LEU A 101 -3.42 -9.43 -5.84
C LEU A 101 -4.38 -9.25 -4.64
N LYS A 102 -5.61 -9.77 -4.76
CA LYS A 102 -6.59 -9.75 -3.66
C LYS A 102 -6.13 -10.58 -2.45
N THR A 103 -5.33 -11.62 -2.65
CA THR A 103 -4.84 -12.45 -1.53
C THR A 103 -3.85 -11.68 -0.65
N ILE A 104 -3.18 -10.67 -1.21
CA ILE A 104 -2.25 -9.80 -0.50
C ILE A 104 -2.89 -8.49 -0.04
N ALA A 105 -4.20 -8.28 -0.21
CA ALA A 105 -4.89 -7.04 0.18
C ALA A 105 -4.59 -6.63 1.64
N GLY A 106 -4.65 -7.59 2.57
CA GLY A 106 -4.43 -7.32 3.99
C GLY A 106 -5.48 -6.37 4.58
N ASP A 107 -5.18 -5.80 5.75
CA ASP A 107 -6.03 -4.78 6.37
C ASP A 107 -5.61 -3.38 5.92
N LEU A 108 -6.27 -2.87 4.87
CA LEU A 108 -6.05 -1.51 4.34
C LEU A 108 -6.51 -0.39 5.30
N ARG A 109 -7.23 -0.73 6.38
CA ARG A 109 -7.70 0.23 7.39
C ARG A 109 -6.81 0.24 8.63
N ALA A 110 -5.77 -0.58 8.67
CA ALA A 110 -4.82 -0.59 9.76
C ALA A 110 -4.15 0.77 9.92
N ASP A 111 -4.02 1.21 11.17
CA ASP A 111 -3.21 2.37 11.53
C ASP A 111 -1.78 1.92 11.86
N ALA A 112 -1.09 1.45 10.82
CA ALA A 112 0.24 0.88 10.94
C ALA A 112 1.20 1.45 9.90
N ARG A 113 2.49 1.43 10.24
CA ARG A 113 3.58 1.67 9.29
C ARG A 113 3.70 0.46 8.37
N ALA A 114 3.67 0.67 7.07
CA ALA A 114 3.56 -0.43 6.12
C ALA A 114 4.17 -0.10 4.76
N ILE A 115 4.54 -1.16 4.04
CA ILE A 115 4.78 -1.13 2.60
C ILE A 115 3.54 -1.68 1.90
N TYR A 116 3.03 -0.96 0.93
CA TYR A 116 1.90 -1.37 0.10
C TYR A 116 2.30 -1.44 -1.37
N LEU A 117 1.46 -2.13 -2.12
CA LEU A 117 1.55 -2.26 -3.56
C LEU A 117 0.21 -1.84 -4.17
N ASN A 118 0.23 -1.13 -5.29
CA ASN A 118 -0.95 -0.82 -6.07
C ASN A 118 -0.73 -1.34 -7.50
N GLY A 119 -1.46 -2.40 -7.84
CA GLY A 119 -1.53 -2.92 -9.21
C GLY A 119 -2.63 -2.19 -9.97
N ILE A 120 -2.33 -1.73 -11.17
CA ILE A 120 -3.20 -0.87 -11.98
C ILE A 120 -3.32 -1.47 -13.36
N LEU A 121 -4.54 -1.75 -13.79
CA LEU A 121 -4.85 -2.15 -15.16
C LEU A 121 -5.25 -0.91 -15.97
N GLY A 122 -4.35 -0.50 -16.87
CA GLY A 122 -4.54 0.65 -17.74
C GLY A 122 -5.64 0.42 -18.77
N LEU A 123 -6.14 1.53 -19.35
CA LEU A 123 -7.04 1.51 -20.51
C LEU A 123 -6.40 0.82 -21.74
N ASP A 124 -5.06 0.83 -21.79
CA ASP A 124 -4.25 0.13 -22.79
C ASP A 124 -4.09 -1.38 -22.51
N LYS A 125 -4.81 -1.91 -21.52
CA LYS A 125 -4.81 -3.31 -21.08
C LYS A 125 -3.47 -3.79 -20.53
N ARG A 126 -2.53 -2.89 -20.21
CA ARG A 126 -1.27 -3.23 -19.55
C ARG A 126 -1.41 -3.10 -18.04
N VAL A 127 -0.81 -4.03 -17.31
CA VAL A 127 -0.75 -3.96 -15.85
C VAL A 127 0.53 -3.26 -15.43
N ARG A 128 0.40 -2.36 -14.47
CA ARG A 128 1.53 -1.62 -13.90
C ARG A 128 1.50 -1.70 -12.38
N ILE A 129 2.68 -1.72 -11.78
CA ILE A 129 2.86 -1.83 -10.33
C ILE A 129 3.50 -0.56 -9.80
N TYR A 130 2.91 -0.05 -8.73
CA TYR A 130 3.53 0.93 -7.86
C TYR A 130 3.72 0.33 -6.47
N VAL A 131 4.92 0.43 -5.91
CA VAL A 131 5.21 0.10 -4.51
C VAL A 131 5.39 1.41 -3.74
N GLY A 132 4.86 1.49 -2.53
CA GLY A 132 5.03 2.68 -1.70
C GLY A 132 5.02 2.38 -0.22
N GLN A 133 5.54 3.31 0.57
CA GLN A 133 5.49 3.24 2.03
C GLN A 133 4.44 4.18 2.64
N ALA A 134 4.04 3.84 3.85
CA ALA A 134 3.13 4.64 4.66
C ALA A 134 3.59 4.65 6.12
N SER A 135 3.65 5.84 6.74
CA SER A 135 3.78 5.96 8.19
C SER A 135 2.48 5.58 8.92
N SER A 136 1.35 5.78 8.25
CA SER A 136 0.03 5.28 8.63
C SER A 136 -0.70 4.85 7.35
N LEU A 137 -1.02 3.56 7.25
CA LEU A 137 -1.56 2.95 6.04
C LEU A 137 -2.95 3.49 5.68
N ARG A 138 -3.88 3.51 6.63
CA ARG A 138 -5.26 3.97 6.41
C ARG A 138 -5.37 5.35 5.70
N PRO A 139 -4.79 6.44 6.21
CA PRO A 139 -4.85 7.74 5.56
C PRO A 139 -4.13 7.74 4.21
N ARG A 140 -3.03 6.98 4.08
CA ARG A 140 -2.31 6.87 2.80
C ARG A 140 -3.15 6.21 1.71
N ILE A 141 -3.87 5.13 2.03
CA ILE A 141 -4.80 4.50 1.08
C ILE A 141 -5.97 5.43 0.74
N ALA A 142 -6.49 6.17 1.72
CA ALA A 142 -7.55 7.15 1.47
C ALA A 142 -7.09 8.27 0.49
N GLN A 143 -5.83 8.72 0.58
CA GLN A 143 -5.24 9.66 -0.37
C GLN A 143 -5.22 9.10 -1.80
N HIS A 144 -4.81 7.84 -1.97
CA HIS A 144 -4.79 7.17 -3.29
C HIS A 144 -6.18 7.11 -3.93
N LEU A 145 -7.22 6.90 -3.14
CA LEU A 145 -8.60 6.83 -3.62
C LEU A 145 -9.22 8.21 -3.87
N ASN A 146 -8.70 9.27 -3.24
CA ASN A 146 -9.22 10.62 -3.35
C ASN A 146 -8.76 11.32 -4.65
N PHE A 147 -9.71 11.58 -5.56
CA PHE A 147 -9.40 12.23 -6.85
C PHE A 147 -8.79 13.64 -6.68
N ARG A 148 -9.22 14.42 -5.69
CA ARG A 148 -8.71 15.79 -5.47
C ARG A 148 -7.25 15.73 -5.04
N TYR A 149 -6.95 14.82 -4.11
CA TYR A 149 -5.57 14.60 -3.68
C TYR A 149 -4.67 14.21 -4.85
N ARG A 150 -5.13 13.28 -5.71
CA ARG A 150 -4.36 12.88 -6.90
C ARG A 150 -4.12 14.02 -7.89
N ARG A 151 -5.13 14.86 -8.12
CA ARG A 151 -5.03 16.04 -8.98
C ARG A 151 -4.00 17.04 -8.45
N ASP A 152 -4.01 17.27 -7.14
CA ASP A 152 -3.17 18.28 -6.50
C ASP A 152 -1.74 17.79 -6.22
N ASN A 153 -1.47 16.49 -6.36
CA ASN A 153 -0.16 15.85 -6.12
C ASN A 153 0.28 15.01 -7.33
N PRO A 154 0.48 15.61 -8.51
CA PRO A 154 0.73 14.87 -9.75
C PRO A 154 1.95 13.96 -9.63
N SER A 155 1.82 12.73 -10.12
CA SER A 155 2.88 11.72 -10.21
C SER A 155 2.55 10.73 -11.32
N LEU A 156 3.55 9.98 -11.80
CA LEU A 156 3.33 8.91 -12.78
C LEU A 156 2.32 7.87 -12.25
N HIS A 157 2.39 7.54 -10.96
CA HIS A 157 1.43 6.65 -10.30
C HIS A 157 -0.01 7.16 -10.40
N TYR A 158 -0.24 8.45 -10.15
CA TYR A 158 -1.58 9.03 -10.23
C TYR A 158 -2.06 9.24 -11.65
N HIS A 159 -1.15 9.50 -12.58
CA HIS A 159 -1.46 9.51 -13.99
C HIS A 159 -1.94 8.11 -14.44
N ALA A 160 -1.24 7.05 -14.03
CA ALA A 160 -1.68 5.67 -14.27
C ALA A 160 -3.06 5.37 -13.67
N LEU A 161 -3.33 5.78 -12.43
CA LEU A 161 -4.65 5.61 -11.82
C LEU A 161 -5.78 6.35 -12.56
N GLN A 162 -5.50 7.54 -13.09
CA GLN A 162 -6.47 8.31 -13.87
C GLN A 162 -6.79 7.63 -15.20
N SER A 163 -5.80 6.98 -15.81
CA SER A 163 -5.91 6.26 -17.09
C SER A 163 -6.12 4.75 -16.90
N SER A 164 -6.88 4.34 -15.88
CA SER A 164 -7.09 2.93 -15.52
C SER A 164 -8.56 2.52 -15.50
N ILE A 165 -8.81 1.25 -15.77
CA ILE A 165 -10.15 0.63 -15.62
C ILE A 165 -10.35 -0.04 -14.27
N TYR A 166 -9.25 -0.47 -13.65
CA TYR A 166 -9.28 -1.18 -12.39
C TYR A 166 -7.94 -1.07 -11.69
N ASN A 167 -7.97 -1.04 -10.36
CA ASN A 167 -6.78 -1.14 -9.54
C ASN A 167 -7.06 -1.98 -8.29
N ALA A 168 -6.02 -2.61 -7.77
CA ALA A 168 -6.08 -3.37 -6.53
C ALA A 168 -4.87 -3.02 -5.66
N ILE A 169 -5.09 -2.95 -4.35
CA ILE A 169 -4.07 -2.55 -3.37
C ILE A 169 -3.78 -3.74 -2.47
N GLY A 170 -2.50 -4.07 -2.36
CA GLY A 170 -1.93 -5.09 -1.47
C GLY A 170 -1.09 -4.47 -0.36
N VAL A 171 -1.00 -5.13 0.78
CA VAL A 171 -0.05 -4.80 1.86
C VAL A 171 1.08 -5.81 1.83
N LEU A 172 2.30 -5.35 1.59
CA LEU A 172 3.48 -6.19 1.47
C LEU A 172 4.13 -6.46 2.82
N ALA A 173 4.35 -5.41 3.59
CA ALA A 173 5.02 -5.47 4.88
C ALA A 173 4.30 -4.60 5.90
N VAL A 174 4.29 -5.01 7.16
CA VAL A 174 3.77 -4.22 8.28
C VAL A 174 4.82 -4.20 9.36
N LEU A 175 5.25 -3.00 9.78
CA LEU A 175 6.20 -2.89 10.87
C LEU A 175 5.51 -3.15 12.22
N PRO A 176 6.21 -3.77 13.18
CA PRO A 176 5.69 -3.94 14.53
C PRO A 176 5.30 -2.61 15.17
N GLY A 177 4.15 -2.59 15.84
CA GLY A 177 3.68 -1.41 16.55
C GLY A 177 4.50 -1.10 17.81
N PRO A 178 4.29 0.07 18.44
CA PRO A 178 5.03 0.49 19.63
C PRO A 178 4.98 -0.51 20.81
N GLY A 179 3.92 -1.33 20.91
CA GLY A 179 3.77 -2.34 21.95
C GLY A 179 4.55 -3.64 21.74
N MET A 180 5.23 -3.83 20.61
CA MET A 180 5.91 -5.09 20.25
C MET A 180 7.45 -5.00 20.32
N GLY A 181 7.98 -4.32 21.35
CA GLY A 181 9.44 -4.18 21.56
C GLY A 181 10.05 -2.89 20.98
N ASN A 182 9.31 -2.15 20.15
CA ASN A 182 9.69 -0.82 19.64
C ASN A 182 11.18 -0.73 19.20
N HIS A 183 11.98 0.14 19.81
CA HIS A 183 13.38 0.41 19.45
C HIS A 183 14.36 -0.74 19.72
N THR A 184 13.95 -1.82 20.39
CA THR A 184 14.84 -2.97 20.63
C THR A 184 14.91 -3.93 19.44
N LEU A 185 14.01 -3.77 18.47
CA LEU A 185 14.02 -4.55 17.23
C LEU A 185 15.02 -3.95 16.23
N PRO A 186 15.69 -4.76 15.41
CA PRO A 186 16.65 -4.27 14.40
C PRO A 186 16.04 -3.18 13.51
N GLY A 187 16.76 -2.06 13.33
CA GLY A 187 16.32 -0.96 12.48
C GLY A 187 15.16 -0.10 12.99
N MET A 188 14.50 -0.46 14.10
CA MET A 188 13.34 0.27 14.65
C MET A 188 13.73 1.50 15.52
N ASP A 189 15.02 1.72 15.71
CA ASP A 189 15.58 2.97 16.21
C ASP A 189 15.44 4.12 15.18
N ASP A 190 15.38 3.80 13.88
CA ASP A 190 14.94 4.72 12.83
C ASP A 190 13.97 4.03 11.85
N PRO A 191 12.66 4.01 12.18
CA PRO A 191 11.64 3.41 11.34
C PRO A 191 11.53 4.04 9.94
N GLY A 192 11.99 5.27 9.76
CA GLY A 192 11.98 5.94 8.45
C GLY A 192 12.99 5.31 7.51
N LEU A 193 14.23 5.09 7.98
CA LEU A 193 15.25 4.37 7.21
C LEU A 193 14.83 2.93 6.92
N LEU A 194 14.23 2.26 7.90
CA LEU A 194 13.71 0.90 7.71
C LEU A 194 12.63 0.84 6.64
N LEU A 195 11.67 1.76 6.65
CA LEU A 195 10.64 1.83 5.61
C LEU A 195 11.27 2.08 4.24
N ASN A 196 12.24 3.02 4.12
CA ASN A 196 12.91 3.28 2.84
C ASN A 196 13.61 2.03 2.29
N VAL A 197 14.29 1.27 3.16
CA VAL A 197 14.95 0.02 2.77
C VAL A 197 13.95 -1.05 2.37
N LEU A 198 12.84 -1.22 3.11
CA LEU A 198 11.80 -2.17 2.75
C LEU A 198 11.08 -1.78 1.45
N GLU A 199 10.77 -0.50 1.25
CA GLU A 199 10.19 0.00 -0.01
C GLU A 199 11.14 -0.26 -1.17
N THR A 200 12.43 0.06 -1.02
CA THR A 200 13.46 -0.20 -2.05
C THR A 200 13.55 -1.68 -2.36
N TRP A 201 13.65 -2.53 -1.33
CA TRP A 201 13.72 -3.97 -1.51
C TRP A 201 12.50 -4.51 -2.25
N MET A 202 11.29 -4.10 -1.86
CA MET A 202 10.07 -4.55 -2.54
C MET A 202 9.94 -3.98 -3.95
N CYS A 203 10.39 -2.75 -4.21
CA CYS A 203 10.49 -2.20 -5.56
C CYS A 203 11.40 -3.07 -6.45
N LEU A 204 12.53 -3.55 -5.92
CA LEU A 204 13.39 -4.48 -6.63
C LEU A 204 12.67 -5.81 -6.86
N VAL A 205 12.14 -6.46 -5.83
CA VAL A 205 11.42 -7.75 -5.95
C VAL A 205 10.28 -7.68 -6.98
N PHE A 206 9.55 -6.56 -7.01
CA PHE A 206 8.44 -6.35 -7.93
C PHE A 206 8.83 -5.71 -9.27
N ARG A 207 10.11 -5.38 -9.48
CA ARG A 207 10.64 -4.72 -10.68
C ARG A 207 9.88 -3.45 -11.04
N SER A 208 9.51 -2.66 -10.03
CA SER A 208 8.67 -1.47 -10.21
C SER A 208 9.45 -0.18 -10.47
N LEU A 209 10.79 -0.22 -10.39
CA LEU A 209 11.71 0.88 -10.67
C LEU A 209 12.09 0.96 -12.17
N PRO A 210 12.71 2.07 -12.63
CA PRO A 210 13.21 2.18 -13.99
C PRO A 210 14.33 1.17 -14.25
N VAL A 211 14.46 0.72 -15.50
CA VAL A 211 15.40 -0.36 -15.89
C VAL A 211 16.84 -0.05 -15.47
N SER A 212 17.32 1.18 -15.68
CA SER A 212 18.66 1.59 -15.27
C SER A 212 18.89 1.46 -13.76
N THR A 213 17.90 1.81 -12.94
CA THR A 213 17.96 1.62 -11.49
C THR A 213 17.87 0.14 -11.10
N LEU A 214 17.08 -0.66 -11.83
CA LEU A 214 17.01 -2.11 -11.61
C LEU A 214 18.36 -2.77 -11.90
N GLU A 215 19.00 -2.44 -13.03
CA GLU A 215 20.33 -2.94 -13.40
C GLU A 215 21.41 -2.55 -12.39
N GLU A 216 21.32 -1.35 -11.82
CA GLU A 216 22.24 -0.92 -10.77
C GLU A 216 22.07 -1.74 -9.48
N TRP A 217 20.83 -2.02 -9.06
CA TRP A 217 20.56 -2.51 -7.69
C TRP A 217 20.26 -4.01 -7.58
N ILE A 218 20.06 -4.70 -8.70
CA ILE A 218 19.84 -6.15 -8.71
C ILE A 218 21.19 -6.87 -8.78
N PRO A 219 21.42 -7.89 -7.95
CA PRO A 219 22.65 -8.67 -8.03
C PRO A 219 22.76 -9.42 -9.35
N GLU A 220 23.99 -9.62 -9.80
CA GLU A 220 24.31 -10.43 -10.98
C GLU A 220 23.66 -11.83 -10.89
N GLY A 221 23.19 -12.32 -12.05
CA GLY A 221 22.52 -13.62 -12.15
C GLY A 221 21.01 -13.58 -11.87
N ILE A 222 20.45 -12.46 -11.40
CA ILE A 222 19.00 -12.26 -11.30
C ILE A 222 18.54 -11.29 -12.39
N SER A 223 17.51 -11.66 -13.15
CA SER A 223 16.99 -10.82 -14.23
C SER A 223 16.45 -9.48 -13.72
N SER A 224 16.90 -8.38 -14.34
CA SER A 224 16.37 -7.02 -14.17
C SER A 224 15.12 -6.74 -14.99
N GLY A 225 14.75 -7.66 -15.89
CA GLY A 225 13.57 -7.55 -16.73
C GLY A 225 12.26 -7.52 -15.93
N GLN A 226 11.21 -7.00 -16.56
CA GLN A 226 9.87 -6.97 -15.99
C GLN A 226 9.36 -8.40 -15.71
N LYS A 227 8.50 -8.53 -14.71
CA LYS A 227 7.90 -9.82 -14.37
C LYS A 227 6.68 -10.06 -15.26
N GLU A 228 6.54 -11.27 -15.78
CA GLU A 228 5.38 -11.69 -16.56
C GLU A 228 4.28 -12.26 -15.66
N GLY A 229 3.02 -11.97 -16.01
CA GLY A 229 1.85 -12.56 -15.37
C GLY A 229 0.76 -12.94 -16.36
N LYS A 230 -0.46 -13.07 -15.87
CA LYS A 230 -1.62 -13.43 -16.69
C LYS A 230 -1.94 -12.35 -17.72
N GLU A 231 -1.72 -11.09 -17.37
CA GLU A 231 -2.03 -9.91 -18.17
C GLU A 231 -0.85 -9.43 -19.03
N GLY A 232 0.23 -10.22 -19.14
CA GLY A 232 1.46 -9.87 -19.85
C GLY A 232 2.55 -9.38 -18.91
N GLU A 233 3.47 -8.56 -19.42
CA GLU A 233 4.53 -7.93 -18.63
C GLU A 233 3.97 -6.84 -17.71
N PHE A 234 4.47 -6.82 -16.47
CA PHE A 234 4.06 -5.85 -15.46
C PHE A 234 5.04 -4.68 -15.47
N GLY A 235 4.54 -3.51 -15.91
CA GLY A 235 5.33 -2.28 -15.95
C GLY A 235 5.55 -1.67 -14.56
N GLY A 236 6.63 -0.91 -14.41
CA GLY A 236 6.97 -0.19 -13.17
C GLY A 236 6.49 1.27 -13.17
N LEU A 237 6.00 1.74 -12.01
CA LEU A 237 5.56 3.12 -11.80
C LEU A 237 6.42 3.90 -10.79
N ASN A 238 7.38 3.26 -10.14
CA ASN A 238 8.33 3.94 -9.28
C ASN A 238 9.39 4.59 -10.17
N ILE A 239 9.55 5.91 -10.06
CA ILE A 239 10.48 6.71 -10.88
C ILE A 239 11.62 7.33 -10.07
N ARG A 240 11.61 7.09 -8.75
CA ARG A 240 12.60 7.60 -7.81
C ARG A 240 12.97 6.48 -6.85
N SER A 241 14.25 6.38 -6.50
CA SER A 241 14.72 5.46 -5.47
C SER A 241 14.09 5.83 -4.11
N PRO A 242 13.46 4.88 -3.40
CA PRO A 242 12.94 5.16 -2.06
C PRO A 242 14.05 5.54 -1.06
N LEU A 243 15.30 5.15 -1.32
CA LEU A 243 16.46 5.55 -0.50
C LEU A 243 16.67 7.07 -0.47
N ASP A 244 16.23 7.79 -1.50
CA ASP A 244 16.34 9.25 -1.55
C ASP A 244 15.29 9.96 -0.70
N GLN A 245 14.27 9.26 -0.18
CA GLN A 245 13.18 9.92 0.55
C GLN A 245 13.68 10.60 1.82
N GLY A 246 13.28 11.86 2.02
CA GLY A 246 13.76 12.69 3.13
C GLY A 246 15.13 13.35 2.89
N ASP A 247 15.81 13.01 1.78
CA ASP A 247 16.93 13.78 1.26
C ASP A 247 16.42 14.71 0.16
N GLY A 248 16.75 16.00 0.25
CA GLY A 248 16.33 17.02 -0.72
C GLY A 248 16.98 16.84 -2.10
N LYS A 249 17.94 15.93 -2.22
CA LYS A 249 18.79 15.70 -3.39
C LYS A 249 18.33 14.50 -4.22
N ALA A 250 17.05 14.47 -4.57
CA ALA A 250 16.51 13.45 -5.46
C ALA A 250 17.19 13.54 -6.83
N GLU A 251 17.80 12.46 -7.30
CA GLU A 251 18.25 12.38 -8.67
C GLU A 251 17.04 12.22 -9.58
N TRP A 252 16.94 13.06 -10.61
CA TRP A 252 15.89 12.90 -11.61
C TRP A 252 16.28 11.77 -12.56
N VAL A 253 15.45 10.73 -12.63
CA VAL A 253 15.66 9.65 -13.59
C VAL A 253 15.09 10.08 -14.94
N ASP A 254 15.93 10.11 -15.97
CA ASP A 254 15.46 10.30 -17.33
C ASP A 254 14.67 9.07 -17.80
N MET A 255 13.43 9.31 -18.22
CA MET A 255 12.53 8.29 -18.74
C MET A 255 12.22 8.52 -20.22
N SER A 256 12.97 9.39 -20.90
CA SER A 256 12.79 9.70 -22.33
C SER A 256 12.86 8.47 -23.24
N THR A 257 13.63 7.46 -22.82
CA THR A 257 13.80 6.18 -23.52
C THR A 257 12.79 5.11 -23.10
N SER A 258 11.84 5.43 -22.22
CA SER A 258 10.85 4.45 -21.74
C SER A 258 9.96 3.95 -22.89
N GLU A 259 9.89 2.63 -23.04
CA GLU A 259 9.01 2.00 -24.03
C GLU A 259 7.53 2.06 -23.61
N ASP A 260 7.26 2.29 -22.32
CA ASP A 260 5.91 2.36 -21.78
C ASP A 260 5.16 3.59 -22.37
N PRO A 261 4.07 3.39 -23.13
CA PRO A 261 3.30 4.50 -23.70
C PRO A 261 2.80 5.50 -22.65
N LEU A 262 2.43 5.02 -21.45
CA LEU A 262 1.90 5.85 -20.38
C LEU A 262 2.99 6.73 -19.75
N ALA A 263 4.21 6.21 -19.63
CA ALA A 263 5.36 7.00 -19.18
C ALA A 263 5.69 8.11 -20.18
N ARG A 264 5.68 7.79 -21.48
CA ARG A 264 5.90 8.78 -22.55
C ARG A 264 4.81 9.86 -22.56
N GLU A 265 3.55 9.48 -22.44
CA GLU A 265 2.44 10.43 -22.33
C GLU A 265 2.63 11.38 -21.15
N TYR A 266 2.97 10.85 -19.97
CA TYR A 266 3.21 11.63 -18.76
C TYR A 266 4.32 12.68 -18.95
N LEU A 267 5.44 12.29 -19.59
CA LEU A 267 6.54 13.20 -19.89
C LEU A 267 6.11 14.31 -20.86
N CYS A 268 5.41 13.95 -21.94
CA CYS A 268 4.93 14.92 -22.93
C CYS A 268 3.88 15.90 -22.34
N ALA A 269 3.02 15.42 -21.44
CA ALA A 269 2.06 16.25 -20.73
C ALA A 269 2.76 17.26 -19.79
N GLY A 270 3.92 16.89 -19.24
CA GLY A 270 4.81 17.78 -18.50
C GLY A 270 5.38 18.90 -19.37
N SER A 271 5.89 18.57 -20.56
CA SER A 271 6.47 19.55 -21.49
C SER A 271 5.46 20.60 -21.96
N LYS A 272 4.23 20.19 -22.30
CA LYS A 272 3.16 21.13 -22.72
C LYS A 272 2.70 22.09 -21.62
N LYS A 273 2.85 21.71 -20.34
CA LYS A 273 2.56 22.62 -19.21
C LYS A 273 3.64 23.67 -19.00
N ASN A 274 4.88 23.41 -19.40
CA ASN A 274 5.99 24.36 -19.28
C ASN A 274 6.02 25.38 -20.44
N GLU A 275 5.30 25.14 -21.53
CA GLU A 275 5.20 26.06 -22.67
C GLU A 275 4.13 27.16 -22.49
N HIS A 276 3.28 27.08 -21.46
CA HIS A 276 2.39 28.19 -21.11
C HIS A 276 3.04 29.09 -20.04
N PRO A 277 3.30 30.37 -20.34
CA PRO A 277 3.81 31.32 -19.34
C PRO A 277 2.85 31.38 -18.15
N LYS A 278 3.39 31.25 -16.93
CA LYS A 278 2.63 31.30 -15.66
C LYS A 278 1.66 32.49 -15.56
N GLU A 279 1.98 33.61 -16.21
CA GLU A 279 1.12 34.80 -16.26
C GLU A 279 -0.22 34.56 -16.98
N GLN A 280 -0.25 33.78 -18.07
CA GLN A 280 -1.51 33.52 -18.79
C GLN A 280 -2.44 32.61 -18.00
N THR A 281 -1.87 31.66 -17.24
CA THR A 281 -2.66 30.72 -16.43
C THR A 281 -3.28 31.43 -15.21
N GLU A 282 -2.55 32.33 -14.54
CA GLU A 282 -3.11 33.11 -13.42
C GLU A 282 -4.19 34.10 -13.89
N VAL A 283 -3.98 34.79 -15.01
CA VAL A 283 -4.97 35.71 -15.60
C VAL A 283 -6.24 34.97 -16.03
N GLU A 284 -6.11 33.78 -16.62
CA GLU A 284 -7.27 32.96 -16.99
C GLU A 284 -8.00 32.39 -15.76
N THR A 285 -7.28 32.03 -14.71
CA THR A 285 -7.86 31.53 -13.45
C THR A 285 -8.60 32.64 -12.70
N GLU A 286 -8.05 33.85 -12.66
CA GLU A 286 -8.71 35.07 -12.15
C GLU A 286 -10.00 35.38 -12.93
N LYS A 287 -9.94 35.31 -14.27
CA LYS A 287 -11.10 35.56 -15.14
C LYS A 287 -12.21 34.54 -14.89
N ARG A 288 -11.89 33.24 -14.81
CA ARG A 288 -12.86 32.19 -14.49
C ARG A 288 -13.47 32.34 -13.09
N LYS A 289 -12.69 32.75 -12.09
CA LYS A 289 -13.22 33.05 -10.74
C LYS A 289 -14.21 34.22 -10.74
N ARG A 290 -13.91 35.29 -11.49
CA ARG A 290 -14.80 36.45 -11.63
C ARG A 290 -16.10 36.09 -12.34
N GLU A 291 -16.02 35.33 -13.43
CA GLU A 291 -17.20 34.85 -14.17
C GLU A 291 -18.10 33.97 -13.29
N TYR A 292 -17.51 33.08 -12.49
CA TYR A 292 -18.28 32.22 -11.57
C TYR A 292 -18.95 33.03 -10.45
N ALA A 293 -18.22 34.00 -9.88
CA ALA A 293 -18.76 34.89 -8.85
C ALA A 293 -19.90 35.77 -9.39
N GLU A 294 -19.78 36.27 -10.62
CA GLU A 294 -20.82 37.06 -11.27
C GLU A 294 -22.06 36.21 -11.60
N LYS A 295 -21.86 34.99 -12.09
CA LYS A 295 -22.95 34.04 -12.38
C LYS A 295 -23.70 33.63 -11.11
N ALA A 296 -22.99 33.41 -10.00
CA ALA A 296 -23.59 33.15 -8.69
C ALA A 296 -24.37 34.36 -8.14
N ARG A 297 -23.86 35.59 -8.32
CA ARG A 297 -24.57 36.82 -7.94
C ARG A 297 -25.86 37.01 -8.74
N LYS A 298 -25.85 36.75 -10.05
CA LYS A 298 -27.05 36.82 -10.91
C LYS A 298 -28.11 35.79 -10.49
N LEU A 299 -27.70 34.57 -10.14
CA LEU A 299 -28.60 33.53 -9.62
C LEU A 299 -29.28 33.94 -8.30
N ASN A 300 -28.52 34.53 -7.37
CA ASN A 300 -29.06 35.00 -6.09
C ASN A 300 -29.96 36.25 -6.22
N GLN A 301 -29.76 37.07 -7.27
CA GLN A 301 -30.66 38.20 -7.56
C GLN A 301 -31.97 37.74 -8.23
N GLY A 302 -31.93 36.70 -9.07
CA GLY A 302 -33.13 36.10 -9.67
C GLY A 302 -34.05 35.39 -8.67
N GLN A 303 -33.52 34.98 -7.51
CA GLN A 303 -34.29 34.27 -6.47
C GLN A 303 -35.06 35.19 -5.52
N LYS A 304 -34.87 36.52 -5.57
CA LYS A 304 -35.64 37.48 -4.75
C LYS A 304 -37.08 37.74 -5.23
N GLY A 305 -37.50 37.12 -6.34
CA GLY A 305 -38.83 37.35 -6.95
C GLY A 305 -39.77 36.14 -6.98
N VAL A 306 -39.38 34.96 -6.51
CA VAL A 306 -40.24 33.77 -6.59
C VAL A 306 -40.86 33.48 -5.22
N SER A 307 -42.10 33.90 -5.03
CA SER A 307 -42.94 33.47 -3.93
C SER A 307 -43.13 31.95 -4.02
N LEU A 308 -42.52 31.22 -3.09
CA LEU A 308 -42.69 29.78 -2.96
C LEU A 308 -44.12 29.48 -2.52
N SER A 309 -44.92 28.96 -3.46
CA SER A 309 -46.24 28.37 -3.21
C SER A 309 -46.13 27.27 -2.14
N ALA A 310 -47.10 27.23 -1.23
CA ALA A 310 -47.18 26.33 -0.07
C ALA A 310 -47.01 24.84 -0.42
N ASN A 311 -47.27 24.44 -1.67
CA ASN A 311 -47.11 23.06 -2.12
C ASN A 311 -45.64 22.62 -2.25
N THR A 312 -44.69 23.54 -2.47
CA THR A 312 -43.27 23.19 -2.57
C THR A 312 -42.64 22.96 -1.19
N LEU A 313 -43.19 23.56 -0.13
CA LEU A 313 -42.70 23.39 1.24
C LEU A 313 -42.99 21.98 1.80
N VAL A 314 -44.11 21.38 1.39
CA VAL A 314 -44.52 20.03 1.83
C VAL A 314 -43.60 18.96 1.23
N VAL A 315 -43.16 19.13 -0.02
CA VAL A 315 -42.26 18.17 -0.69
C VAL A 315 -40.85 18.18 -0.07
N PHE A 316 -40.35 19.35 0.33
CA PHE A 316 -39.07 19.43 1.04
C PHE A 316 -39.16 18.94 2.49
N GLY A 317 -40.29 19.15 3.17
CA GLY A 317 -40.51 18.64 4.53
C GLY A 317 -40.51 17.11 4.62
N MET A 318 -41.09 16.42 3.62
CA MET A 318 -41.16 14.95 3.61
C MET A 318 -39.82 14.28 3.29
N GLY A 319 -38.99 14.91 2.44
CA GLY A 319 -37.65 14.38 2.12
C GLY A 319 -36.67 14.41 3.31
N VAL A 320 -36.76 15.43 4.17
CA VAL A 320 -35.89 15.56 5.35
C VAL A 320 -36.28 14.57 6.45
N VAL A 321 -37.57 14.30 6.65
CA VAL A 321 -38.04 13.33 7.66
C VAL A 321 -37.65 11.90 7.28
N LEU A 322 -37.75 11.52 5.99
CA LEU A 322 -37.29 10.22 5.51
C LEU A 322 -35.76 10.06 5.57
N GLY A 323 -35.01 11.13 5.29
CA GLY A 323 -33.55 11.12 5.39
C GLY A 323 -33.05 10.95 6.84
N VAL A 324 -33.70 11.56 7.82
CA VAL A 324 -33.33 11.44 9.25
C VAL A 324 -33.73 10.08 9.83
N ALA A 325 -34.84 9.49 9.38
CA ALA A 325 -35.26 8.15 9.82
C ALA A 325 -34.30 7.05 9.33
N LEU A 326 -33.76 7.17 8.12
CA LEU A 326 -32.80 6.19 7.57
C LEU A 326 -31.39 6.31 8.20
N VAL A 327 -30.98 7.51 8.62
CA VAL A 327 -29.67 7.72 9.27
C VAL A 327 -29.68 7.29 10.76
N LYS A 328 -30.83 7.27 11.43
CA LYS A 328 -30.96 6.84 12.84
C LYS A 328 -31.33 5.37 13.05
N GLY A 329 -31.69 4.62 12.00
CA GLY A 329 -32.17 3.24 12.09
C GLY A 329 -31.11 2.13 12.31
N PHE A 330 -29.81 2.42 12.31
CA PHE A 330 -28.75 1.41 12.44
C PHE A 330 -27.95 1.44 13.77
N SER A 331 -28.43 2.14 14.79
CA SER A 331 -27.88 2.04 16.14
C SER A 331 -28.82 1.25 17.05
N ALA A 332 -28.69 -0.08 17.05
CA ALA A 332 -29.27 -0.93 18.08
C ALA A 332 -28.27 -1.09 19.26
N PRO A 333 -28.73 -1.02 20.52
CA PRO A 333 -27.87 -1.16 21.69
C PRO A 333 -27.53 -2.63 21.98
N MET A 334 -26.25 -2.92 22.26
CA MET A 334 -25.83 -4.20 22.82
C MET A 334 -26.37 -4.36 24.25
N SER A 335 -27.19 -5.39 24.46
CA SER A 335 -27.57 -5.88 25.77
C SER A 335 -26.38 -6.59 26.42
N LYS A 336 -26.02 -6.17 27.64
CA LYS A 336 -25.18 -6.96 28.54
C LYS A 336 -25.88 -8.27 28.89
N ARG A 337 -25.18 -9.39 28.73
CA ARG A 337 -25.23 -10.55 29.63
C ARG A 337 -23.83 -11.14 29.73
#